data_AF-A0A1E1WFZ4-F1
#
_entry.id   AF-A0A1E1WFZ4-F1
#
_cell.length_a   1.000
_cell.length_b   1.000
_cell.length_c   1.000
_cell.angle_alpha   90.00
_cell.angle_beta   90.00
_cell.angle_gamma   90.00
#
_symmetry.space_group_name_H-M   'P 1'
#
loop_
_entity.id
_entity.type
_entity.pdbx_description
1 polymer ?
#
loop_
_entity_poly.entity_id
_entity_poly.type
_entity_poly.pdbx_seq_one_letter_code
_entity_poly.pdbx_strand_id
1 'polypeptide(L)'
;ARARYNCRDAVWWWLHSIKQYCSEVEGGLALLSEPVGRLFPRDDSEPQLQAPPTMPLRDVMQEALDAHFQGRVFRERNAGRGIDAHMTDAGFTVQVGVRPDTGFPFG
;
A
#
# COMPACT_ATOMS: atom_id res chain seq x y z
N ALA A 1 -8.87 14.36 0.09
CA ALA A 1 -7.96 13.24 0.37
C ALA A 1 -8.44 12.50 1.62
N ARG A 2 -9.23 11.44 1.44
CA ARG A 2 -9.62 10.49 2.50
C ARG A 2 -9.66 9.10 1.88
N ALA A 3 -8.48 8.57 1.56
CA ALA A 3 -8.37 7.21 1.05
C ALA A 3 -8.79 6.23 2.15
N ARG A 4 -9.57 5.21 1.79
CA ARG A 4 -9.93 4.08 2.65
C ARG A 4 -9.05 2.90 2.25
N TYR A 5 -8.48 2.22 3.23
CA TYR A 5 -7.48 1.16 3.02
C TYR A 5 -8.05 -0.23 3.32
N ASN A 6 -9.15 -0.59 2.64
CA ASN A 6 -9.79 -1.92 2.73
C ASN A 6 -9.49 -2.83 1.52
N CYS A 7 -8.70 -2.36 0.56
CA CYS A 7 -8.48 -2.99 -0.74
C CYS A 7 -7.13 -3.73 -0.74
N ARG A 8 -7.19 -5.07 -0.65
CA ARG A 8 -6.01 -5.96 -0.53
C ARG A 8 -5.32 -6.23 -1.88
N ASP A 9 -6.06 -6.13 -2.97
CA ASP A 9 -5.62 -6.42 -4.34
C ASP A 9 -4.97 -5.22 -5.05
N ALA A 10 -5.34 -3.99 -4.69
CA ALA A 10 -4.84 -2.77 -5.34
C ALA A 10 -3.30 -2.68 -5.39
N VAL A 11 -2.61 -3.09 -4.34
CA VAL A 11 -1.14 -3.06 -4.28
C VAL A 11 -0.50 -3.95 -5.34
N TRP A 12 -1.08 -5.12 -5.63
CA TRP A 12 -0.58 -6.06 -6.63
C TRP A 12 -0.81 -5.54 -8.03
N TRP A 13 -1.97 -4.94 -8.29
CA TRP A 13 -2.25 -4.27 -9.55
C TRP A 13 -1.34 -3.06 -9.77
N TRP A 14 -1.08 -2.28 -8.73
CA TRP A 14 -0.14 -1.16 -8.78
C TRP A 14 1.29 -1.61 -9.14
N LEU A 15 1.81 -2.64 -8.47
CA LEU A 15 3.11 -3.24 -8.80
C LEU A 15 3.14 -3.79 -10.24
N HIS A 16 2.06 -4.44 -10.67
CA HIS A 16 1.93 -4.97 -12.03
C HIS A 16 1.98 -3.84 -13.07
N SER A 17 1.23 -2.75 -12.88
CA SER A 17 1.22 -1.61 -13.78
C SER A 17 2.59 -0.94 -13.90
N ILE A 18 3.34 -0.82 -12.79
CA ILE A 18 4.71 -0.28 -12.83
C ILE A 18 5.63 -1.21 -13.63
N LYS A 19 5.54 -2.52 -13.41
CA LYS A 19 6.31 -3.51 -14.18
C LYS A 19 6.01 -3.41 -15.68
N GLN A 20 4.73 -3.30 -16.05
CA GLN A 20 4.32 -3.12 -17.45
C GLN A 20 4.92 -1.84 -18.04
N TYR A 21 4.79 -0.71 -17.33
CA TYR A 21 5.38 0.56 -17.78
C TYR A 21 6.89 0.43 -18.02
N CYS A 22 7.62 -0.16 -17.07
CA CYS A 22 9.07 -0.35 -17.20
C CYS A 22 9.46 -1.24 -18.39
N SER A 23 8.57 -2.14 -18.81
CA SER A 23 8.81 -3.09 -19.90
C SER A 23 8.40 -2.54 -21.27
N GLU A 24 7.38 -1.69 -21.32
CA GLU A 24 6.75 -1.21 -22.55
C GLU A 24 7.32 0.14 -23.01
N VAL A 25 7.85 0.96 -22.10
CA VAL A 25 8.40 2.29 -22.40
C VAL A 25 9.92 2.23 -22.52
N GLU A 26 10.46 2.77 -23.62
CA GLU A 26 11.91 2.93 -23.79
C GLU A 26 12.50 3.81 -22.67
N GLY A 27 13.50 3.29 -21.97
CA GLY A 27 14.07 3.97 -20.79
C GLY A 27 13.15 3.98 -19.55
N GLY A 28 12.05 3.22 -19.55
CA GLY A 28 11.03 3.21 -18.49
C GLY A 28 11.56 2.87 -17.09
N LEU A 29 12.70 2.18 -16.99
CA LEU A 29 13.36 1.91 -15.70
C LEU A 29 13.79 3.17 -14.95
N ALA A 30 13.95 4.31 -15.63
CA ALA A 30 14.24 5.60 -14.98
C ALA A 30 13.16 5.98 -13.95
N LEU A 31 11.90 5.58 -14.20
CA LEU A 31 10.76 5.80 -13.29
C LEU A 31 11.03 5.27 -11.87
N LEU A 32 11.77 4.18 -11.74
CA LEU A 32 12.08 3.57 -10.44
C LEU A 32 12.95 4.45 -9.54
N SER A 33 13.61 5.46 -10.11
CA SER A 33 14.40 6.45 -9.38
C SER A 33 13.68 7.77 -9.12
N GLU A 34 12.50 7.96 -9.71
CA GLU A 34 11.74 9.19 -9.54
C GLU A 34 11.26 9.33 -8.08
N PRO A 35 11.34 10.55 -7.50
CA PRO A 35 10.92 10.79 -6.13
C PRO A 35 9.39 10.81 -6.02
N VAL A 36 8.87 10.01 -5.10
CA VAL A 36 7.44 9.94 -4.76
C VAL A 36 7.20 10.59 -3.41
N GLY A 37 6.24 11.51 -3.34
CA GLY A 37 5.83 12.16 -2.09
C GLY A 37 5.03 11.22 -1.18
N ARG A 38 5.49 11.07 0.07
CA ARG A 38 4.83 10.27 1.10
C ARG A 38 3.83 11.12 1.88
N LEU A 39 2.60 11.18 1.38
CA LEU A 39 1.51 11.87 2.08
C LEU A 39 1.27 11.29 3.48
N PHE A 40 1.43 9.98 3.64
CA PHE A 40 1.39 9.32 4.95
C PHE A 40 2.77 8.73 5.22
N PRO A 41 3.66 9.46 5.93
CA PRO A 41 5.01 8.98 6.22
C PRO A 41 5.03 7.64 6.99
N ARG A 42 4.04 7.40 7.84
CA ARG A 42 3.87 6.17 8.62
C ARG A 42 2.42 5.70 8.60
N ASP A 43 2.19 4.42 8.89
CA ASP A 43 0.86 3.79 8.85
C ASP A 43 -0.17 4.49 9.75
N ASP A 44 0.26 5.11 10.84
CA ASP A 44 -0.60 5.83 11.79
C ASP A 44 -0.47 7.36 11.71
N SER A 45 0.31 7.90 10.77
CA SER A 45 0.50 9.35 10.67
C SER A 45 -0.69 10.05 10.00
N GLU A 46 -1.00 11.25 10.45
CA GLU A 46 -1.83 12.20 9.71
C GLU A 46 -1.20 12.55 8.35
N PRO A 47 -2.01 12.98 7.34
CA PRO A 47 -1.48 13.31 6.03
C PRO A 47 -0.61 14.57 6.09
N GLN A 48 0.62 14.49 5.62
CA GLN A 48 1.51 15.63 5.42
C GLN A 48 1.29 16.23 4.03
N LEU A 49 0.37 17.20 3.96
CA LEU A 49 0.00 17.84 2.69
C LEU A 49 1.03 18.89 2.21
N GLN A 50 1.82 19.44 3.14
CA GLN A 50 2.84 20.43 2.84
C GLN A 50 4.22 19.78 2.88
N ALA A 51 4.93 19.84 1.74
CA ALA A 51 6.26 19.27 1.57
C ALA A 51 6.41 17.86 2.17
N PRO A 52 5.63 16.87 1.68
CA PRO A 52 5.77 15.49 2.16
C PRO A 52 7.20 15.00 1.92
N PRO A 53 7.76 14.19 2.84
CA PRO A 53 9.04 13.56 2.58
C PRO A 53 8.95 12.73 1.30
N THR A 54 10.02 12.72 0.52
CA THR A 54 10.08 11.99 -0.74
C THR A 54 10.99 10.79 -0.63
N MET A 55 10.73 9.76 -1.42
CA MET A 55 11.62 8.62 -1.59
C MET A 55 11.51 8.06 -3.01
N PRO A 56 12.55 7.41 -3.54
CA PRO A 56 12.49 6.74 -4.84
C PRO A 56 11.32 5.75 -4.92
N LEU A 57 10.66 5.67 -6.09
CA LEU A 57 9.56 4.73 -6.30
C LEU A 57 9.92 3.29 -5.95
N ARG A 58 11.12 2.83 -6.31
CA ARG A 58 11.59 1.47 -5.98
C ARG A 58 11.58 1.18 -4.47
N ASP A 59 11.85 2.18 -3.64
CA ASP A 59 11.90 1.99 -2.20
C ASP A 59 10.47 1.87 -1.65
N VAL A 60 9.51 2.63 -2.22
CA VAL A 60 8.07 2.46 -1.91
C VAL A 60 7.58 1.06 -2.30
N MET A 61 8.00 0.57 -3.46
CA MET A 61 7.65 -0.77 -3.92
C MET A 61 8.23 -1.85 -2.99
N GLN A 62 9.49 -1.69 -2.56
CA GLN A 62 10.14 -2.61 -1.63
C GLN A 62 9.43 -2.64 -0.28
N GLU A 63 9.07 -1.48 0.29
CA GLU A 63 8.30 -1.40 1.54
C GLU A 63 6.95 -2.12 1.42
N ALA A 64 6.26 -1.97 0.29
CA ALA A 64 4.98 -2.65 0.06
C ALA A 64 5.15 -4.17 0.06
N LEU A 65 6.20 -4.69 -0.58
CA LEU A 65 6.52 -6.12 -0.57
C LEU A 65 6.91 -6.58 0.84
N ASP A 66 7.83 -5.88 1.51
CA ASP A 66 8.29 -6.22 2.86
C ASP A 66 7.14 -6.25 3.86
N ALA A 67 6.21 -5.30 3.77
CA ALA A 67 5.01 -5.30 4.60
C ALA A 67 4.16 -6.57 4.42
N HIS A 68 3.99 -7.07 3.19
CA HIS A 68 3.27 -8.32 2.95
C HIS A 68 4.03 -9.54 3.46
N PHE A 69 5.36 -9.58 3.30
CA PHE A 69 6.18 -10.69 3.78
C PHE A 69 6.29 -10.73 5.30
N GLN A 70 6.29 -9.59 5.98
CA GLN A 70 6.25 -9.50 7.44
C GLN A 70 4.87 -9.86 8.01
N GLY A 71 3.82 -9.78 7.20
CA GLY A 71 2.45 -9.86 7.64
C GLY A 71 2.01 -8.58 8.37
N ARG A 72 0.81 -8.10 8.06
CA ARG A 72 0.22 -6.93 8.72
C ARG A 72 -1.15 -7.27 9.27
N VAL A 73 -1.43 -6.74 10.45
CA VAL A 73 -2.76 -6.66 11.02
C VAL A 73 -2.97 -5.22 11.41
N PHE A 74 -4.01 -4.58 10.87
CA PHE A 74 -4.31 -3.20 11.18
C PHE A 74 -5.82 -2.98 11.22
N ARG A 75 -6.23 -1.94 11.94
CA ARG A 75 -7.61 -1.49 11.95
C ARG A 75 -7.77 -0.31 11.02
N GLU A 76 -8.81 -0.31 10.18
CA GLU A 76 -9.08 0.78 9.24
C GLU A 76 -9.16 2.12 9.99
N ARG A 77 -8.52 3.15 9.42
CA ARG A 77 -8.57 4.51 9.96
C ARG A 77 -10.02 5.00 9.98
N ASN A 78 -10.45 5.57 11.10
CA ASN A 78 -11.82 6.03 11.33
C ASN A 78 -12.88 4.90 11.32
N ALA A 79 -12.50 3.67 11.67
CA ALA A 79 -13.41 2.54 11.80
C ALA A 79 -14.71 2.89 12.54
N GLY A 80 -15.83 2.43 11.98
CA GLY A 80 -17.17 2.67 12.49
C GLY A 80 -18.13 3.12 11.38
N ARG A 81 -19.37 3.42 11.80
CA ARG A 81 -20.48 3.75 10.87
C ARG A 81 -20.21 4.95 9.97
N GLY A 82 -19.23 5.80 10.31
CA GLY A 82 -18.85 6.96 9.50
C GLY A 82 -18.12 6.61 8.20
N ILE A 83 -17.44 5.45 8.13
CA ILE A 83 -16.77 4.99 6.90
C ILE A 83 -17.46 3.79 6.25
N ASP A 84 -18.25 3.04 7.03
CA ASP A 84 -19.08 1.93 6.54
C ASP A 84 -20.24 1.65 7.50
N ALA A 85 -21.49 1.82 7.03
CA ALA A 85 -22.68 1.65 7.86
C ALA A 85 -23.05 0.19 8.14
N HIS A 86 -22.51 -0.76 7.35
CA HIS A 86 -22.90 -2.17 7.39
C HIS A 86 -21.78 -3.10 7.84
N MET A 87 -20.52 -2.62 7.81
CA MET A 87 -19.38 -3.37 8.33
C MET A 87 -19.53 -3.64 9.84
N THR A 88 -19.24 -4.88 10.24
CA THR A 88 -19.15 -5.24 11.66
C THR A 88 -17.88 -4.67 12.28
N ASP A 89 -17.85 -4.54 13.60
CA ASP A 89 -16.66 -4.01 14.28
C ASP A 89 -15.38 -4.80 13.96
N ALA A 90 -15.51 -6.13 13.86
CA ALA A 90 -14.42 -7.03 13.49
C ALA A 90 -13.99 -6.87 12.02
N GLY A 91 -14.91 -6.51 11.12
CA GLY A 91 -14.62 -6.34 9.69
C GLY A 91 -13.73 -5.13 9.36
N PHE A 92 -13.57 -4.19 10.30
CA PHE A 92 -12.59 -3.11 10.17
C PHE A 92 -11.16 -3.53 10.51
N THR A 93 -10.95 -4.74 11.03
CA THR A 93 -9.61 -5.28 11.27
C THR A 93 -9.21 -6.12 10.07
N VAL A 94 -8.20 -5.64 9.33
CA VAL A 94 -7.67 -6.28 8.12
C VAL A 94 -6.38 -7.01 8.48
N GLN A 95 -6.26 -8.24 7.99
CA GLN A 95 -5.03 -9.02 8.04
C GLN A 95 -4.58 -9.33 6.63
N VAL A 96 -3.29 -9.16 6.35
CA VAL A 96 -2.65 -9.55 5.08
C VAL A 96 -1.29 -10.16 5.36
N GLY A 97 -0.84 -11.05 4.49
CA GLY A 97 0.51 -11.56 4.55
C GLY A 97 0.86 -12.52 3.43
N VAL A 98 2.06 -13.10 3.50
CA VAL A 98 2.51 -14.19 2.62
C VAL A 98 2.74 -15.43 3.46
N ARG A 99 2.23 -16.57 2.99
CA ARG A 99 2.46 -17.87 3.62
C ARG A 99 3.91 -18.32 3.37
N PRO A 100 4.78 -18.49 4.39
CA PRO A 100 6.19 -18.80 4.18
C PRO A 100 6.46 -20.18 3.54
N ASP A 101 5.54 -21.13 3.71
CA ASP A 101 5.60 -22.49 3.19
C ASP A 101 5.27 -22.59 1.70
N THR A 102 4.41 -21.69 1.20
CA THR A 102 3.93 -21.72 -0.20
C THR A 102 4.31 -20.50 -1.02
N GLY A 103 4.69 -19.39 -0.38
CA GLY A 103 4.91 -18.09 -1.01
C GLY A 103 3.63 -17.38 -1.48
N PHE A 104 2.45 -17.94 -1.22
CA PHE A 104 1.19 -17.31 -1.66
C PHE A 104 0.71 -16.22 -0.69
N PRO A 105 0.21 -15.09 -1.22
CA PRO A 105 -0.50 -14.11 -0.41
C PRO A 105 -1.77 -14.70 0.24
N PHE A 106 -2.11 -14.20 1.43
CA PHE A 106 -3.39 -14.43 2.10
C PHE A 106 -3.89 -13.12 2.71
N GLY A 107 -5.17 -13.09 3.04
CA GLY A 107 -5.80 -12.00 3.76
C GLY A 107 -7.29 -12.05 3.69
#